data_AF-W6TNR1-F1
#
_entry.id   AF-W6TNR1-F1
#
_cell.length_a   1.000
_cell.length_b   1.000
_cell.length_c   1.000
_cell.angle_alpha   90.00
_cell.angle_beta   90.00
_cell.angle_gamma   90.00
#
_symmetry.space_group_name_H-M   'P 1'
#
loop_
_entity.id
_entity.type
_entity.pdbx_description
1 polymer ?
#
loop_
_entity_poly.entity_id
_entity_poly.type
_entity_poly.pdbx_seq_one_letter_code
_entity_poly.pdbx_strand_id
1 'polypeptide(L)'
;MKHNFHQRKENRIEHAENMASKKEAESDQLYLRSKEMASVIPMGQPILVGHHSEKRDRNYRDKIHNTMGRSAAASNKAAYYAEKAESIKENDAIFSDDPEALLKLEQKLATLKGTQDFMKAANKAVRKNDRDGFLKLKFGTAEMWEELIKPGHGGKGFPSYRLTNNNATIRSTEQRIAVLKAQEVRTAVDIVVNGVRIFENREVNRLQLLFDGKPAAEVITQLKQHGFRWCRSEVAWQRHISNNAIYWGRMIAQSVTV
;
A
#
# COMPACT_ATOMS: atom_id res chain seq x y z
N MET A 1 -19.16 -10.31 7.66
CA MET A 1 -17.97 -11.02 7.11
C MET A 1 -16.86 -10.90 8.16
N LYS A 2 -15.92 -11.84 8.32
CA LYS A 2 -14.83 -11.67 9.29
C LYS A 2 -13.90 -10.55 8.81
N HIS A 3 -14.09 -9.34 9.33
CA HIS A 3 -13.37 -8.14 8.92
C HIS A 3 -11.99 -8.04 9.59
N ASN A 4 -11.23 -9.13 9.56
CA ASN A 4 -9.91 -9.14 10.18
C ASN A 4 -8.90 -8.44 9.25
N PHE A 5 -8.31 -7.34 9.74
CA PHE A 5 -7.26 -6.58 9.04
C PHE A 5 -6.12 -7.48 8.55
N HIS A 6 -5.64 -8.39 9.42
CA HIS A 6 -4.55 -9.32 9.09
C HIS A 6 -4.95 -10.27 7.97
N GLN A 7 -6.14 -10.85 8.05
CA GLN A 7 -6.64 -11.75 7.02
C GLN A 7 -6.81 -11.06 5.66
N ARG A 8 -7.19 -9.78 5.64
CA ARG A 8 -7.24 -9.00 4.38
C ARG A 8 -5.85 -8.78 3.79
N LYS A 9 -4.81 -8.57 4.62
CA LYS A 9 -3.43 -8.45 4.16
C LYS A 9 -2.95 -9.80 3.60
N GLU A 10 -3.16 -10.88 4.33
CA GLU A 10 -2.80 -12.25 3.92
C GLU A 10 -3.46 -12.65 2.61
N ASN A 11 -4.78 -12.49 2.48
CA ASN A 11 -5.50 -12.84 1.25
C ASN A 11 -4.97 -12.09 0.01
N ARG A 12 -4.48 -10.85 0.18
CA ARG A 12 -3.90 -10.07 -0.92
C ARG A 12 -2.51 -10.58 -1.31
N ILE A 13 -1.72 -11.03 -0.34
CA ILE A 13 -0.42 -11.65 -0.56
C ILE A 13 -0.62 -12.98 -1.29
N GLU A 14 -1.45 -13.85 -0.72
CA GLU A 14 -1.75 -15.18 -1.28
C GLU A 14 -2.30 -15.06 -2.71
N HIS A 15 -3.20 -14.12 -2.95
CA HIS A 15 -3.70 -13.86 -4.31
C HIS A 15 -2.59 -13.44 -5.27
N ALA A 16 -1.68 -12.56 -4.84
CA ALA A 16 -0.56 -12.11 -5.67
C ALA A 16 0.41 -13.27 -5.96
N GLU A 17 0.77 -14.07 -4.95
CA GLU A 17 1.62 -15.25 -5.10
C GLU A 17 1.01 -16.29 -6.04
N ASN A 18 -0.27 -16.62 -5.83
CA ASN A 18 -1.00 -17.55 -6.71
C ASN A 18 -1.04 -17.03 -8.16
N MET A 19 -1.21 -15.72 -8.37
CA MET A 19 -1.18 -15.13 -9.70
C MET A 19 0.22 -15.14 -10.32
N ALA A 20 1.27 -14.96 -9.53
CA ALA A 20 2.65 -15.07 -9.98
C ALA A 20 2.93 -16.50 -10.49
N SER A 21 2.69 -17.52 -9.67
CA SER A 21 2.91 -18.93 -10.03
C SER A 21 2.08 -19.35 -11.24
N LYS A 22 0.81 -18.90 -11.32
CA LYS A 22 -0.04 -19.19 -12.48
C LYS A 22 0.52 -18.59 -13.77
N LYS A 23 1.08 -17.39 -13.72
CA LYS A 23 1.64 -16.71 -14.89
C LYS A 23 3.01 -17.24 -15.29
N GLU A 24 3.78 -17.71 -14.32
CA GLU A 24 5.03 -18.44 -14.55
C GLU A 24 4.75 -19.76 -15.28
N ALA A 25 3.81 -20.57 -14.78
CA ALA A 25 3.40 -21.81 -15.45
C ALA A 25 2.87 -21.56 -16.88
N GLU A 26 2.10 -20.49 -17.10
CA GLU A 26 1.64 -20.08 -18.44
C GLU A 26 2.81 -19.68 -19.35
N SER A 27 3.80 -18.96 -18.81
CA SER A 27 5.03 -18.57 -19.53
C SER A 27 5.79 -19.80 -20.01
N ASP A 28 6.02 -20.77 -19.11
CA ASP A 28 6.77 -21.99 -19.39
C ASP A 28 6.07 -22.85 -20.45
N GLN A 29 4.75 -23.03 -20.33
CA GLN A 29 3.97 -23.75 -21.33
C GLN A 29 4.05 -23.11 -22.71
N LEU A 30 3.95 -21.78 -22.79
CA LEU A 30 4.06 -21.05 -24.06
C LEU A 30 5.48 -21.12 -24.63
N TYR A 31 6.50 -21.06 -23.77
CA TYR A 31 7.90 -21.21 -24.17
C TYR A 31 8.17 -22.60 -24.75
N LEU A 32 7.76 -23.66 -24.05
CA LEU A 32 7.88 -25.04 -24.51
C LEU A 32 7.16 -25.25 -25.85
N ARG A 33 5.93 -24.72 -25.99
CA ARG A 33 5.19 -24.76 -27.25
C ARG A 33 5.92 -24.03 -28.38
N SER A 34 6.46 -22.84 -28.12
CA SER A 34 7.24 -22.09 -29.11
C SER A 34 8.49 -22.87 -29.53
N LYS A 35 9.16 -23.52 -28.58
CA LYS A 35 10.34 -24.35 -28.83
C LYS A 35 10.00 -25.58 -29.68
N GLU A 36 8.88 -26.25 -29.37
CA GLU A 36 8.37 -27.38 -30.15
C GLU A 36 8.04 -26.96 -31.59
N MET A 37 7.34 -25.83 -31.78
CA MET A 37 7.05 -25.31 -33.12
C MET A 37 8.33 -24.96 -33.90
N ALA A 38 9.31 -24.35 -33.24
CA ALA A 38 10.60 -24.03 -33.85
C ALA A 38 11.40 -25.27 -34.24
N SER A 39 11.28 -26.38 -33.50
CA SER A 39 12.04 -27.62 -33.75
C SER A 39 11.76 -28.27 -35.12
N VAL A 40 10.62 -27.95 -35.73
CA VAL A 40 10.24 -28.44 -37.08
C VAL A 40 11.05 -27.76 -38.19
N ILE A 41 11.65 -26.59 -37.92
CA ILE A 41 12.47 -25.86 -38.88
C ILE A 41 13.95 -26.24 -38.67
N PRO A 42 14.60 -26.89 -39.65
CA PRO A 42 16.04 -27.10 -39.63
C PRO A 42 16.82 -25.82 -39.34
N MET A 43 17.81 -25.93 -38.44
CA MET A 43 18.67 -24.81 -38.07
C MET A 43 19.37 -24.22 -39.30
N GLY A 44 19.27 -22.90 -39.45
CA GLY A 44 19.89 -22.16 -40.55
C GLY A 44 19.13 -22.20 -41.88
N GLN A 45 17.95 -22.85 -41.96
CA GLN A 45 17.16 -22.86 -43.19
C GLN A 45 16.63 -21.45 -43.53
N PRO A 46 17.02 -20.86 -44.67
CA PRO A 46 16.53 -19.55 -45.10
C PRO A 46 15.08 -19.63 -45.60
N ILE A 47 14.39 -18.50 -45.59
CA ILE A 47 13.09 -18.37 -46.25
C ILE A 47 13.31 -18.38 -47.76
N LEU A 48 12.63 -19.27 -48.47
CA LEU A 48 12.70 -19.37 -49.94
C LEU A 48 11.85 -18.26 -50.59
N VAL A 49 12.45 -17.10 -50.83
CA VAL A 49 11.77 -15.94 -51.44
C VAL A 49 11.37 -16.25 -52.88
N GLY A 50 10.10 -16.00 -53.24
CA GLY A 50 9.53 -16.26 -54.55
C GLY A 50 9.01 -17.69 -54.76
N HIS A 51 9.18 -18.59 -53.79
CA HIS A 51 8.66 -19.97 -53.87
C HIS A 51 7.19 -20.05 -53.42
N HIS A 52 6.42 -21.01 -53.94
CA HIS A 52 4.99 -21.16 -53.60
C HIS A 52 4.73 -21.43 -52.09
N SER A 53 5.74 -21.88 -51.35
CA SER A 53 5.68 -22.12 -49.90
C SER A 53 6.03 -20.90 -49.04
N GLU A 54 6.57 -19.82 -49.62
CA GLU A 54 7.08 -18.66 -48.90
C GLU A 54 6.06 -18.10 -47.90
N LYS A 55 4.82 -17.87 -48.37
CA LYS A 55 3.76 -17.28 -47.55
C LYS A 55 3.43 -18.17 -46.33
N ARG A 56 3.40 -19.49 -46.51
CA ARG A 56 3.11 -20.44 -45.44
C ARG A 56 4.25 -20.45 -44.40
N ASP A 57 5.48 -20.40 -44.89
CA ASP A 57 6.70 -20.44 -44.11
C ASP A 57 6.88 -19.19 -43.24
N ARG A 58 6.63 -18.00 -43.81
CA ARG A 58 6.56 -16.72 -43.07
C ARG A 58 5.51 -16.76 -41.97
N ASN A 59 4.27 -17.11 -42.32
CA ASN A 59 3.17 -17.20 -41.36
C ASN A 59 3.46 -18.18 -40.22
N TYR A 60 4.19 -19.27 -40.47
CA TYR A 60 4.56 -20.23 -39.44
C TYR A 60 5.61 -19.66 -38.48
N ARG A 61 6.67 -19.02 -39.00
CA ARG A 61 7.66 -18.30 -38.19
C ARG A 61 7.03 -17.16 -37.37
N ASP A 62 6.08 -16.43 -37.95
CA ASP A 62 5.34 -15.38 -37.23
C ASP A 62 4.53 -15.95 -36.05
N LYS A 63 3.92 -17.13 -36.22
CA LYS A 63 3.22 -17.82 -35.11
C LYS A 63 4.18 -18.22 -33.99
N ILE A 64 5.39 -18.68 -34.31
CA ILE A 64 6.43 -18.99 -33.31
C ILE A 64 6.78 -17.71 -32.55
N HIS A 65 7.11 -16.64 -33.28
CA HIS A 65 7.45 -15.34 -32.69
C HIS A 65 6.35 -14.80 -31.79
N ASN A 66 5.08 -14.85 -32.24
CA ASN A 66 3.94 -14.42 -31.44
C ASN A 66 3.72 -15.28 -30.19
N THR A 67 3.97 -16.60 -30.29
CA THR A 67 3.87 -17.51 -29.14
C THR A 67 4.97 -17.21 -28.11
N MET A 68 6.20 -16.99 -28.57
CA MET A 68 7.31 -16.54 -27.74
C MET A 68 7.02 -15.18 -27.08
N GLY A 69 6.50 -14.21 -27.84
CA GLY A 69 6.11 -12.90 -27.31
C GLY A 69 5.05 -12.99 -26.21
N ARG A 70 4.09 -13.93 -26.35
CA ARG A 70 3.11 -14.22 -25.29
C ARG A 70 3.75 -14.85 -24.05
N SER A 71 4.73 -15.74 -24.22
CA SER A 71 5.51 -16.30 -23.10
C SER A 71 6.23 -15.19 -22.33
N ALA A 72 6.98 -14.34 -23.02
CA ALA A 72 7.65 -13.18 -22.41
C ALA A 72 6.67 -12.24 -21.69
N ALA A 73 5.50 -11.98 -22.28
CA ALA A 73 4.46 -11.17 -21.64
C ALA A 73 3.87 -11.84 -20.39
N ALA A 74 3.75 -13.17 -20.35
CA ALA A 74 3.31 -13.92 -19.18
C ALA A 74 4.39 -13.90 -18.09
N SER A 75 5.67 -14.07 -18.44
CA SER A 75 6.80 -13.95 -17.53
C SER A 75 6.86 -12.57 -16.86
N ASN A 76 6.74 -11.49 -17.64
CA ASN A 76 6.68 -10.12 -17.09
C ASN A 76 5.51 -9.93 -16.11
N LYS A 77 4.35 -10.55 -16.39
CA LYS A 77 3.20 -10.53 -15.46
C LYS A 77 3.48 -11.34 -14.19
N ALA A 78 4.18 -12.46 -14.29
CA ALA A 78 4.59 -13.24 -13.12
C ALA A 78 5.50 -12.42 -12.21
N ALA A 79 6.54 -11.81 -12.78
CA ALA A 79 7.46 -10.91 -12.07
C ALA A 79 6.73 -9.74 -11.38
N TYR A 80 5.79 -9.10 -12.08
CA TYR A 80 4.95 -8.03 -11.50
C TYR A 80 4.15 -8.51 -10.27
N TYR A 81 3.55 -9.70 -10.32
CA TYR A 81 2.78 -10.21 -9.19
C TYR A 81 3.68 -10.66 -8.03
N ALA A 82 4.88 -11.19 -8.32
CA ALA A 82 5.88 -11.50 -7.31
C ALA A 82 6.36 -10.23 -6.58
N GLU A 83 6.75 -9.19 -7.32
CA GLU A 83 7.12 -7.88 -6.76
C GLU A 83 5.97 -7.29 -5.94
N LYS A 84 4.73 -7.42 -6.42
CA LYS A 84 3.54 -6.96 -5.68
C LYS A 84 3.35 -7.70 -4.36
N ALA A 85 3.61 -9.00 -4.30
CA ALA A 85 3.53 -9.76 -3.06
C ALA A 85 4.57 -9.26 -2.04
N GLU A 86 5.82 -9.09 -2.47
CA GLU A 86 6.91 -8.57 -1.64
C GLU A 86 6.63 -7.14 -1.15
N SER A 87 6.18 -6.26 -2.05
CA SER A 87 5.79 -4.90 -1.69
C SER A 87 4.68 -4.85 -0.62
N ILE A 88 3.75 -5.82 -0.63
CA ILE A 88 2.72 -5.90 0.43
C ILE A 88 3.32 -6.43 1.74
N LYS A 89 4.26 -7.38 1.68
CA LYS A 89 4.94 -7.92 2.86
C LYS A 89 5.78 -6.86 3.57
N GLU A 90 6.65 -6.17 2.81
CA GLU A 90 7.55 -5.11 3.28
C GLU A 90 6.83 -3.83 3.73
N ASN A 91 5.54 -3.69 3.42
CA ASN A 91 4.78 -2.52 3.83
C ASN A 91 4.54 -2.52 5.35
N ASP A 92 5.36 -1.71 6.02
CA ASP A 92 5.32 -1.42 7.46
C ASP A 92 4.49 -0.16 7.80
N ALA A 93 3.67 0.33 6.87
CA ALA A 93 2.79 1.44 7.17
C ALA A 93 1.79 1.04 8.26
N ILE A 94 1.76 1.82 9.33
CA ILE A 94 0.75 1.65 10.38
C ILE A 94 -0.56 2.21 9.82
N PHE A 95 -1.58 1.37 9.64
CA PHE A 95 -2.92 1.78 9.19
C PHE A 95 -3.81 2.13 10.37
N SER A 96 -4.87 2.92 10.15
CA SER A 96 -5.81 3.29 11.23
C SER A 96 -6.84 2.20 11.55
N ASP A 97 -7.04 1.25 10.64
CA ASP A 97 -7.95 0.11 10.80
C ASP A 97 -7.23 -1.16 11.31
N ASP A 98 -5.94 -1.05 11.61
CA ASP A 98 -5.20 -2.05 12.38
C ASP A 98 -5.65 -1.96 13.86
N PRO A 99 -6.15 -3.04 14.48
CA PRO A 99 -6.54 -3.02 15.90
C PRO A 99 -5.38 -2.63 16.83
N GLU A 100 -4.14 -2.87 16.42
CA GLU A 100 -2.94 -2.54 17.19
C GLU A 100 -2.32 -1.19 16.78
N ALA A 101 -3.02 -0.38 15.97
CA ALA A 101 -2.49 0.87 15.44
C ALA A 101 -2.00 1.83 16.53
N LEU A 102 -2.76 1.98 17.62
CA LEU A 102 -2.40 2.84 18.74
C LEU A 102 -1.10 2.37 19.42
N LEU A 103 -1.00 1.07 19.72
CA LEU A 103 0.18 0.47 20.33
C LEU A 103 1.42 0.66 19.45
N LYS A 104 1.32 0.38 18.14
CA LYS A 104 2.42 0.57 17.18
C LYS A 104 2.83 2.04 17.06
N LEU A 105 1.88 2.97 17.07
CA LEU A 105 2.18 4.41 17.03
C LEU A 105 2.84 4.90 18.32
N GLU A 106 2.42 4.40 19.49
CA GLU A 106 3.03 4.74 20.77
C GLU A 106 4.47 4.21 20.88
N GLN A 107 4.72 2.98 20.43
CA GLN A 107 6.08 2.43 20.30
C GLN A 107 6.94 3.28 19.35
N LYS A 108 6.41 3.62 18.17
CA LYS A 108 7.09 4.52 17.22
C LYS A 108 7.37 5.90 17.83
N LEU A 109 6.44 6.45 18.60
CA LEU A 109 6.64 7.72 19.27
C LEU A 109 7.77 7.64 20.31
N ALA A 110 7.82 6.55 21.08
CA ALA A 110 8.87 6.32 22.07
C ALA A 110 10.25 6.21 21.42
N THR A 111 10.36 5.50 20.29
CA THR A 111 11.63 5.42 19.55
C THR A 111 12.06 6.77 19.00
N LEU A 112 11.15 7.52 18.36
CA LEU A 112 11.44 8.85 17.82
C LEU A 112 11.90 9.83 18.91
N LYS A 113 11.25 9.81 20.08
CA LYS A 113 11.64 10.62 21.25
C LYS A 113 13.02 10.21 21.77
N GLY A 114 13.27 8.90 21.91
CA GLY A 114 14.58 8.38 22.29
C GLY A 114 15.70 8.80 21.34
N THR A 115 15.47 8.72 20.03
CA THR A 115 16.42 9.21 19.01
C THR A 115 16.62 10.72 19.10
N GLN A 116 15.56 11.49 19.37
CA GLN A 116 15.66 12.94 19.53
C GLN A 116 16.54 13.33 20.70
N ASP A 117 16.30 12.73 21.87
CA ASP A 117 17.06 13.01 23.08
C ASP A 117 18.51 12.56 22.94
N PHE A 118 18.73 11.41 22.29
CA PHE A 118 20.05 10.94 21.92
C PHE A 118 20.80 11.95 21.04
N MET A 119 20.21 12.41 19.93
CA MET A 119 20.85 13.39 19.04
C MET A 119 21.18 14.71 19.75
N LYS A 120 20.29 15.18 20.64
CA LYS A 120 20.54 16.38 21.46
C LYS A 120 21.72 16.19 22.43
N ALA A 121 21.75 15.06 23.14
CA ALA A 121 22.82 14.72 24.07
C ALA A 121 24.16 14.54 23.35
N ALA A 122 24.15 13.84 22.21
CA ALA A 122 25.29 13.68 21.32
C ALA A 122 25.85 15.04 20.86
N ASN A 123 24.99 15.92 20.35
CA ASN A 123 25.42 17.26 19.93
C ASN A 123 25.96 18.10 21.09
N LYS A 124 25.42 17.94 22.30
CA LYS A 124 25.96 18.57 23.51
C LYS A 124 27.36 18.06 23.84
N ALA A 125 27.60 16.75 23.74
CA ALA A 125 28.91 16.15 23.97
C ALA A 125 29.94 16.59 22.92
N VAL A 126 29.56 16.59 21.63
CA VAL A 126 30.41 17.06 20.52
C VAL A 126 30.79 18.53 20.70
N ARG A 127 29.86 19.40 21.08
CA ARG A 127 30.16 20.83 21.35
C ARG A 127 31.14 21.03 22.50
N LYS A 128 31.14 20.13 23.49
CA LYS A 128 32.05 20.15 24.64
C LYS A 128 33.36 19.39 24.40
N ASN A 129 33.50 18.73 23.25
CA ASN A 129 34.57 17.79 22.96
C ASN A 129 34.71 16.67 24.02
N ASP A 130 33.58 16.24 24.60
CA ASP A 130 33.49 15.24 25.66
C ASP A 130 33.21 13.84 25.07
N ARG A 131 34.29 13.13 24.70
CA ARG A 131 34.21 11.78 24.12
C ARG A 131 33.68 10.76 25.12
N ASP A 132 34.18 10.79 26.35
CA ASP A 132 33.80 9.83 27.38
C ASP A 132 32.33 9.97 27.76
N GLY A 133 31.83 11.20 27.83
CA GLY A 133 30.41 11.49 28.02
C GLY A 133 29.54 11.01 26.87
N PHE A 134 30.03 11.09 25.62
CA PHE A 134 29.33 10.55 24.46
C PHE A 134 29.24 9.03 24.47
N LEU A 135 30.33 8.33 24.80
CA LEU A 135 30.38 6.86 24.85
C LEU A 135 29.47 6.27 25.94
N LYS A 136 29.15 7.04 26.98
CA LYS A 136 28.18 6.66 28.03
C LYS A 136 26.72 6.77 27.58
N LEU A 137 26.44 7.42 26.43
CA LEU A 137 25.07 7.51 25.91
C LEU A 137 24.60 6.14 25.41
N LYS A 138 23.30 5.87 25.51
CA LYS A 138 22.68 4.56 25.20
C LYS A 138 23.07 3.97 23.83
N PHE A 139 23.30 4.81 22.82
CA PHE A 139 23.70 4.41 21.47
C PHE A 139 25.04 5.00 21.05
N GLY A 140 25.85 5.49 21.99
CA GLY A 140 27.15 6.09 21.70
C GLY A 140 28.18 5.03 21.33
N THR A 141 28.77 5.14 20.14
CA THR A 141 29.88 4.27 19.69
C THR A 141 31.11 5.10 19.34
N ALA A 142 32.30 4.51 19.47
CA ALA A 142 33.53 5.21 19.12
C ALA A 142 33.56 5.62 17.65
N GLU A 143 33.09 4.76 16.75
CA GLU A 143 33.00 5.03 15.31
C GLU A 143 32.12 6.25 15.01
N MET A 144 30.94 6.32 15.65
CA MET A 144 30.03 7.44 15.44
C MET A 144 30.59 8.75 16.00
N TRP A 145 31.36 8.70 17.09
CA TRP A 145 32.07 9.88 17.59
C TRP A 145 33.06 10.43 16.56
N GLU A 146 33.87 9.54 15.96
CA GLU A 146 34.83 9.93 14.92
C GLU A 146 34.14 10.51 13.69
N GLU A 147 32.96 10.01 13.32
CA GLU A 147 32.15 10.60 12.26
C GLU A 147 31.61 11.99 12.62
N LEU A 148 31.04 12.14 13.82
CA LEU A 148 30.39 13.38 14.23
C LEU A 148 31.39 14.54 14.49
N ILE A 149 32.65 14.24 14.82
CA ILE A 149 33.68 15.27 14.97
C ILE A 149 34.17 15.82 13.64
N LYS A 150 34.11 15.03 12.56
CA LYS A 150 34.53 15.48 11.24
C LYS A 150 33.60 16.61 10.78
N PRO A 151 34.14 17.79 10.44
CA PRO A 151 33.31 18.88 9.94
C PRO A 151 32.78 18.51 8.55
N GLY A 152 31.47 18.29 8.45
CA GLY A 152 30.76 18.08 7.18
C GLY A 152 29.87 19.26 6.80
N HIS A 153 29.07 19.09 5.75
CA HIS A 153 27.99 20.04 5.43
C HIS A 153 26.97 20.07 6.57
N GLY A 154 26.97 21.16 7.35
CA GLY A 154 26.17 21.31 8.57
C GLY A 154 26.96 21.37 9.88
N GLY A 155 28.30 21.30 9.82
CA GLY A 155 29.18 21.41 10.99
C GLY A 155 29.43 20.08 11.69
N LYS A 156 29.96 20.13 12.93
CA LYS A 156 30.19 18.95 13.78
C LYS A 156 28.89 18.52 14.47
N GLY A 157 28.71 17.22 14.64
CA GLY A 157 27.54 16.61 15.26
C GLY A 157 26.43 16.27 14.28
N PHE A 158 25.29 15.85 14.81
CA PHE A 158 24.09 15.59 14.03
C PHE A 158 23.59 16.89 13.40
N PRO A 159 23.38 16.92 12.07
CA PRO A 159 22.89 18.11 11.38
C PRO A 159 21.52 18.59 11.91
N SER A 160 21.30 19.91 11.90
CA SER A 160 20.07 20.55 12.40
C SER A 160 18.80 20.06 11.69
N TYR A 161 18.89 19.76 10.38
CA TYR A 161 17.76 19.25 9.61
C TYR A 161 17.29 17.87 10.11
N ARG A 162 18.20 17.01 10.61
CA ARG A 162 17.82 15.69 11.16
C ARG A 162 16.95 15.85 12.42
N LEU A 163 17.35 16.73 13.34
CA LEU A 163 16.56 17.03 14.54
C LEU A 163 15.22 17.68 14.20
N THR A 164 15.20 18.57 13.20
CA THR A 164 13.99 19.28 12.77
C THR A 164 12.98 18.31 12.14
N ASN A 165 13.44 17.47 11.21
CA ASN A 165 12.61 16.47 10.54
C ASN A 165 12.07 15.43 11.55
N ASN A 166 12.91 14.99 12.50
CA ASN A 166 12.48 14.07 13.55
C ASN A 166 11.43 14.71 14.47
N ASN A 167 11.63 15.96 14.91
CA ASN A 167 10.62 16.71 15.69
C ASN A 167 9.30 16.87 14.94
N ALA A 168 9.33 17.15 13.63
CA ALA A 168 8.11 17.22 12.83
C ALA A 168 7.38 15.87 12.82
N THR A 169 8.13 14.78 12.65
CA THR A 169 7.59 13.41 12.69
C THR A 169 7.00 13.06 14.05
N ILE A 170 7.64 13.46 15.15
CA ILE A 170 7.12 13.32 16.52
C ILE A 170 5.76 14.01 16.64
N ARG A 171 5.68 15.30 16.28
CA ARG A 171 4.44 16.08 16.38
C ARG A 171 3.30 15.46 15.56
N SER A 172 3.58 15.07 14.32
CA SER A 172 2.59 14.41 13.46
C SER A 172 2.12 13.07 14.03
N THR A 173 3.02 12.31 14.66
CA THR A 173 2.69 11.04 15.31
C THR A 173 1.84 11.26 16.56
N GLU A 174 2.16 12.26 17.38
CA GLU A 174 1.35 12.64 18.55
C GLU A 174 -0.06 13.07 18.15
N GLN A 175 -0.18 13.93 17.14
CA GLN A 175 -1.48 14.34 16.60
C GLN A 175 -2.28 13.14 16.10
N ARG A 176 -1.64 12.21 15.39
CA ARG A 176 -2.29 11.00 14.90
C ARG A 176 -2.79 10.11 16.04
N ILE A 177 -2.00 9.92 17.10
CA ILE A 177 -2.43 9.17 18.31
C ILE A 177 -3.64 9.86 18.96
N ALA A 178 -3.60 11.18 19.12
CA ALA A 178 -4.70 11.93 19.72
C ALA A 178 -6.00 11.78 18.93
N VAL A 179 -5.93 11.82 17.59
CA VAL A 179 -7.09 11.60 16.71
C VAL A 179 -7.67 10.19 16.89
N LEU A 180 -6.82 9.15 16.90
CA LEU A 180 -7.29 7.78 17.08
C LEU A 180 -7.93 7.55 18.46
N LYS A 181 -7.31 8.08 19.53
CA LYS A 181 -7.89 8.03 20.89
C LYS A 181 -9.25 8.74 20.96
N ALA A 182 -9.37 9.91 20.34
CA ALA A 182 -10.64 10.64 20.27
C ALA A 182 -11.72 9.89 19.48
N GLN A 183 -11.34 9.16 18.42
CA GLN A 183 -12.26 8.33 17.65
C GLN A 183 -12.77 7.14 18.44
N GLU A 184 -11.92 6.51 19.25
CA GLU A 184 -12.29 5.35 20.08
C GLU A 184 -13.37 5.70 21.12
N VAL A 185 -13.22 6.85 21.78
CA VAL A 185 -14.17 7.34 22.80
C VAL A 185 -15.48 7.86 22.21
N ARG A 186 -15.44 8.42 21.00
CA ARG A 186 -16.63 8.99 20.37
C ARG A 186 -17.72 7.94 20.17
N THR A 187 -18.99 8.29 20.36
CA THR A 187 -20.13 7.43 19.97
C THR A 187 -20.21 7.26 18.46
N ALA A 188 -20.28 6.01 18.00
CA ALA A 188 -20.45 5.68 16.58
C ALA A 188 -21.80 6.22 16.08
N VAL A 189 -21.81 6.76 14.86
CA VAL A 189 -23.06 7.22 14.23
C VAL A 189 -23.88 6.01 13.80
N ASP A 190 -25.09 5.87 14.33
CA ASP A 190 -26.11 4.96 13.84
C ASP A 190 -27.46 5.67 13.89
N ILE A 191 -27.87 6.26 12.77
CA ILE A 191 -29.08 7.07 12.67
C ILE A 191 -29.84 6.75 11.39
N VAL A 192 -31.16 6.91 11.42
CA VAL A 192 -32.02 6.79 10.24
C VAL A 192 -32.53 8.18 9.86
N VAL A 193 -32.37 8.55 8.59
CA VAL A 193 -32.83 9.81 8.02
C VAL A 193 -33.54 9.50 6.71
N ASN A 194 -34.83 9.88 6.61
CA ASN A 194 -35.68 9.64 5.42
C ASN A 194 -35.60 8.20 4.87
N GLY A 195 -35.67 7.20 5.77
CA GLY A 195 -35.58 5.79 5.38
C GLY A 195 -34.17 5.29 5.03
N VAL A 196 -33.14 6.14 5.11
CA VAL A 196 -31.73 5.77 4.89
C VAL A 196 -31.03 5.62 6.25
N ARG A 197 -30.49 4.43 6.53
CA ARG A 197 -29.66 4.21 7.72
C ARG A 197 -28.22 4.61 7.44
N ILE A 198 -27.69 5.52 8.26
CA ILE A 198 -26.30 5.95 8.27
C ILE A 198 -25.61 5.24 9.43
N PHE A 199 -24.75 4.28 9.11
CA PHE A 199 -24.08 3.42 10.08
C PHE A 199 -22.55 3.52 9.98
N GLU A 200 -21.91 3.89 11.09
CA GLU A 200 -20.46 3.95 11.23
C GLU A 200 -19.92 2.58 11.66
N ASN A 201 -19.53 1.77 10.68
CA ASN A 201 -18.96 0.45 10.91
C ASN A 201 -17.45 0.58 11.20
N ARG A 202 -17.09 0.55 12.48
CA ARG A 202 -15.71 0.69 12.96
C ARG A 202 -14.83 -0.53 12.67
N GLU A 203 -15.41 -1.72 12.61
CA GLU A 203 -14.67 -2.94 12.31
C GLU A 203 -14.00 -2.90 10.92
N VAL A 204 -14.70 -2.34 9.94
CA VAL A 204 -14.15 -2.15 8.57
C VAL A 204 -13.65 -0.73 8.30
N ASN A 205 -13.75 0.16 9.29
CA ASN A 205 -13.48 1.59 9.13
C ASN A 205 -14.25 2.17 7.92
N ARG A 206 -15.58 1.94 7.86
CA ARG A 206 -16.47 2.43 6.79
C ARG A 206 -17.71 3.12 7.35
N LEU A 207 -18.08 4.23 6.71
CA LEU A 207 -19.43 4.78 6.84
C LEU A 207 -20.30 4.12 5.78
N GLN A 208 -21.38 3.48 6.20
CA GLN A 208 -22.32 2.74 5.36
C GLN A 208 -23.67 3.50 5.32
N LEU A 209 -24.22 3.62 4.11
CA LEU A 209 -25.56 4.11 3.84
C LEU A 209 -26.39 2.95 3.32
N LEU A 210 -27.37 2.53 4.10
CA LEU A 210 -28.29 1.45 3.76
C LEU A 210 -29.62 2.06 3.33
N PHE A 211 -30.11 1.59 2.18
CA PHE A 211 -31.37 2.01 1.57
C PHE A 211 -32.27 0.78 1.46
N ASP A 212 -33.59 0.95 1.57
CA ASP A 212 -34.58 -0.13 1.42
C ASP A 212 -34.73 -0.66 -0.02
N GLY A 213 -33.93 -0.15 -0.95
CA GLY A 213 -33.92 -0.58 -2.33
C GLY A 213 -32.87 0.15 -3.15
N LYS A 214 -32.95 0.01 -4.48
CA LYS A 214 -32.08 0.76 -5.40
C LYS A 214 -32.44 2.25 -5.33
N PRO A 215 -31.52 3.14 -4.92
CA PRO A 215 -31.81 4.57 -4.88
C PRO A 215 -32.07 5.13 -6.27
N ALA A 216 -32.75 6.28 -6.34
CA ALA A 216 -32.93 7.02 -7.60
C ALA A 216 -31.59 7.35 -8.28
N ALA A 217 -31.61 7.49 -9.60
CA ALA A 217 -30.39 7.73 -10.39
C ALA A 217 -29.62 9.00 -9.97
N GLU A 218 -30.34 10.03 -9.54
CA GLU A 218 -29.77 11.28 -9.04
C GLU A 218 -29.02 11.06 -7.71
N VAL A 219 -29.63 10.34 -6.77
CA VAL A 219 -29.00 9.96 -5.49
C VAL A 219 -27.75 9.11 -5.73
N ILE A 220 -27.81 8.16 -6.67
CA ILE A 220 -26.64 7.35 -7.08
C ILE A 220 -25.51 8.24 -7.62
N THR A 221 -25.86 9.28 -8.38
CA THR A 221 -24.89 10.22 -8.94
C THR A 221 -24.22 11.03 -7.83
N GLN A 222 -25.00 11.56 -6.88
CA GLN A 222 -24.47 12.25 -5.69
C GLN A 222 -23.58 11.33 -4.85
N LEU A 223 -23.99 10.09 -4.58
CA LEU A 223 -23.19 9.10 -3.86
C LEU A 223 -21.82 8.90 -4.51
N LYS A 224 -21.80 8.69 -5.83
CA LYS A 224 -20.54 8.52 -6.59
C LYS A 224 -19.68 9.78 -6.58
N GLN A 225 -20.28 10.95 -6.73
CA GLN A 225 -19.59 12.25 -6.69
C GLN A 225 -18.90 12.49 -5.35
N HIS A 226 -19.54 12.08 -4.25
CA HIS A 226 -19.00 12.19 -2.89
C HIS A 226 -18.24 10.92 -2.44
N GLY A 227 -17.82 10.07 -3.39
CA GLY A 227 -16.88 8.97 -3.14
C GLY A 227 -17.47 7.74 -2.47
N PHE A 228 -18.79 7.66 -2.30
CA PHE A 228 -19.45 6.42 -1.88
C PHE A 228 -19.44 5.39 -3.02
N ARG A 229 -19.11 4.14 -2.67
CA ARG A 229 -19.08 3.02 -3.61
C ARG A 229 -20.02 1.92 -3.11
N TRP A 230 -20.79 1.35 -4.02
CA TRP A 230 -21.66 0.22 -3.72
C TRP A 230 -20.83 -1.01 -3.35
N CYS A 231 -21.14 -1.61 -2.21
CA CYS A 231 -20.56 -2.86 -1.77
C CYS A 231 -21.62 -3.95 -1.75
N ARG A 232 -21.44 -4.97 -2.59
CA ARG A 232 -22.41 -6.07 -2.73
C ARG A 232 -22.49 -6.95 -1.48
N SER A 233 -21.35 -7.20 -0.81
CA SER A 233 -21.31 -8.06 0.38
C SER A 233 -22.01 -7.43 1.59
N GLU A 234 -21.97 -6.10 1.70
CA GLU A 234 -22.59 -5.34 2.79
C GLU A 234 -23.97 -4.79 2.42
N VAL A 235 -24.38 -4.93 1.15
CA VAL A 235 -25.61 -4.35 0.58
C VAL A 235 -25.74 -2.86 0.94
N ALA A 236 -24.64 -2.12 0.87
CA ALA A 236 -24.55 -0.74 1.33
C ALA A 236 -23.67 0.12 0.40
N TRP A 237 -23.99 1.41 0.34
CA TRP A 237 -23.10 2.42 -0.21
C TRP A 237 -22.11 2.84 0.86
N GLN A 238 -20.81 2.74 0.59
CA GLN A 238 -19.81 2.97 1.64
C GLN A 238 -18.56 3.72 1.19
N ARG A 239 -17.91 4.38 2.14
CA ARG A 239 -16.58 4.99 2.01
C ARG A 239 -15.86 4.99 3.37
N HIS A 240 -14.57 5.32 3.39
CA HIS A 240 -13.82 5.47 4.65
C HIS A 240 -14.47 6.49 5.58
N ILE A 241 -14.50 6.17 6.88
CA ILE A 241 -15.04 7.06 7.91
C ILE A 241 -14.20 8.34 7.96
N SER A 242 -14.89 9.47 7.92
CA SER A 242 -14.31 10.80 8.09
C SER A 242 -15.43 11.78 8.41
N ASN A 243 -15.11 12.93 8.99
CA ASN A 243 -16.11 13.98 9.23
C ASN A 243 -16.81 14.39 7.92
N ASN A 244 -16.05 14.46 6.82
CA ASN A 244 -16.59 14.74 5.48
C ASN A 244 -17.53 13.63 4.99
N ALA A 245 -17.20 12.35 5.22
CA ALA A 245 -18.09 11.24 4.88
C ALA A 245 -19.43 11.33 5.63
N ILE A 246 -19.38 11.65 6.93
CA ILE A 246 -20.58 11.77 7.76
C ILE A 246 -21.44 12.95 7.31
N TYR A 247 -20.80 14.09 7.02
CA TYR A 247 -21.48 15.26 6.49
C TYR A 247 -22.23 14.94 5.18
N TRP A 248 -21.55 14.39 4.18
CA TRP A 248 -22.19 14.04 2.91
C TRP A 248 -23.19 12.91 3.04
N GLY A 249 -22.95 11.94 3.92
CA GLY A 249 -23.91 10.87 4.20
C GLY A 249 -25.23 11.43 4.73
N ARG A 250 -25.18 12.42 5.62
CA ARG A 250 -26.37 13.13 6.10
C ARG A 250 -27.04 13.95 5.02
N MET A 251 -26.28 14.73 4.25
CA MET A 251 -26.83 15.56 3.17
C MET A 251 -27.54 14.71 2.11
N ILE A 252 -26.96 13.58 1.73
CA ILE A 252 -27.56 12.66 0.76
C ILE A 252 -28.79 11.96 1.36
N ALA A 253 -28.74 11.52 2.62
CA ALA A 253 -29.90 10.93 3.26
C ALA A 253 -31.07 11.93 3.36
N GLN A 254 -30.79 13.21 3.62
CA GLN A 254 -31.80 14.27 3.65
C GLN A 254 -32.40 14.59 2.27
N SER A 255 -31.65 14.40 1.18
CA SER A 255 -32.16 14.65 -0.18
C SER A 255 -33.06 13.52 -0.70
N VAL A 256 -33.06 12.36 -0.05
CA VAL A 256 -34.02 11.28 -0.35
C VAL A 256 -35.40 11.73 0.11
N THR A 257 -36.31 11.87 -0.85
CA THR A 257 -37.74 12.01 -0.56
C THR A 257 -38.31 10.61 -0.36
N VAL A 258 -38.97 10.37 0.78
CA VAL A 258 -39.66 9.11 1.09
C VAL A 258 -40.91 8.98 0.24
#